data_AF-A0AAW4BTF6-F1
#
_entry.id   AF-A0AAW4BTF6-F1
#
_cell.length_a   1.000
_cell.length_b   1.000
_cell.length_c   1.000
_cell.angle_alpha   90.00
_cell.angle_beta   90.00
_cell.angle_gamma   90.00
#
_symmetry.space_group_name_H-M   'P 1'
#
loop_
_entity.id
_entity.type
_entity.pdbx_description
1 polymer ?
#
loop_
_entity_poly.entity_id
_entity_poly.type
_entity_poly.pdbx_seq_one_letter_code
_entity_poly.pdbx_strand_id
1 'polypeptide(L)'
;MIHVLEASNFSYPKPMKHENEDFLLPPTYDNHRNLVFAIADGVGSTDGASSASRCAIESVDNLIKEDNFSIEAALLQAKKNIDALSA
;
A
#
# COMPACT_ATOMS: atom_id res chain seq x y z
N MET A 1 -10.14 -24.40 1.28
CA MET A 1 -10.26 -22.97 1.59
C MET A 1 -9.11 -22.62 2.54
N ILE A 2 -8.26 -21.66 2.17
CA ILE A 2 -7.08 -21.29 2.96
C ILE A 2 -7.53 -20.29 4.01
N HIS A 3 -7.22 -20.54 5.28
CA HIS A 3 -7.46 -19.62 6.38
C HIS A 3 -6.11 -19.13 6.91
N VAL A 4 -5.92 -17.81 6.92
CA VAL A 4 -4.75 -17.19 7.55
C VAL A 4 -4.94 -17.34 9.06
N LEU A 5 -4.08 -18.13 9.70
CA LEU A 5 -4.11 -18.32 11.16
C LEU A 5 -3.45 -17.15 11.88
N GLU A 6 -2.32 -16.70 11.33
CA GLU A 6 -1.54 -15.59 11.85
C GLU A 6 -0.72 -14.99 10.71
N ALA A 7 -0.53 -13.67 10.74
CA ALA A 7 0.37 -12.96 9.87
C ALA A 7 1.10 -11.90 10.68
N SER A 8 2.42 -11.80 10.48
CA SER A 8 3.25 -10.75 11.04
C SER A 8 3.93 -10.01 9.91
N ASN A 9 4.13 -8.71 10.10
CA ASN A 9 4.85 -7.85 9.17
C ASN A 9 5.91 -7.06 9.92
N PHE A 10 7.00 -6.76 9.23
CA PHE A 10 8.06 -5.90 9.72
C PHE A 10 8.66 -5.18 8.53
N SER A 11 9.09 -3.94 8.74
CA SER A 11 9.91 -3.21 7.79
C SER A 11 10.78 -2.22 8.56
N TYR A 12 12.01 -2.05 8.10
CA TYR A 12 13.01 -1.21 8.75
C TYR A 12 13.56 -0.19 7.76
N PRO A 13 13.84 1.04 8.21
CA PRO A 13 14.45 2.05 7.35
C PRO A 13 15.83 1.60 6.90
N LYS A 14 16.23 2.05 5.70
CA LYS A 14 17.60 1.93 5.21
C LYS A 14 18.57 2.51 6.25
N PRO A 15 19.76 1.90 6.46
CA PRO A 15 20.78 2.46 7.35
C PRO A 15 21.02 3.95 7.05
N MET A 16 21.10 4.76 8.11
CA MET A 16 21.27 6.23 8.05
C MET A 16 20.05 7.04 7.58
N LYS A 17 18.94 6.42 7.15
CA LYS A 17 17.66 7.12 6.96
C LYS A 17 16.84 7.11 8.25
N HIS A 18 16.21 8.25 8.55
CA HIS A 18 15.35 8.37 9.73
C HIS A 18 13.97 7.76 9.49
N GLU A 19 13.44 7.90 8.26
CA GLU A 19 12.14 7.37 7.88
C GLU A 19 12.28 6.09 7.04
N ASN A 20 11.33 5.18 7.24
CA ASN A 20 11.14 4.04 6.37
C ASN A 20 10.25 4.46 5.19
N GLU A 21 10.73 4.19 3.99
CA GLU A 21 10.02 4.53 2.75
C GLU A 21 9.19 3.34 2.24
N ASP A 22 9.25 2.20 2.90
CA ASP A 22 8.41 1.04 2.63
C ASP A 22 7.12 1.11 3.46
N PHE A 23 5.97 1.09 2.79
CA PHE A 23 4.67 0.98 3.44
C PHE A 23 3.99 -0.34 3.07
N LEU A 24 3.20 -0.86 4.01
CA LEU A 24 2.53 -2.14 3.85
C LEU A 24 1.07 -2.07 4.28
N LEU A 25 0.23 -2.78 3.53
CA LEU A 25 -1.11 -3.17 3.94
C LEU A 25 -1.02 -4.60 4.50
N PRO A 26 -1.25 -4.81 5.81
CA PRO A 26 -1.32 -6.15 6.38
C PRO A 26 -2.39 -6.99 5.67
N PRO A 27 -2.27 -8.33 5.69
CA PRO A 27 -3.27 -9.20 5.09
C PRO A 27 -4.68 -8.87 5.59
N THR A 28 -5.57 -8.57 4.66
CA THR A 28 -6.97 -8.22 4.87
C THR A 28 -7.83 -8.91 3.80
N TYR A 29 -9.14 -8.63 3.78
CA TYR A 29 -10.07 -9.22 2.84
C TYR A 29 -10.86 -8.14 2.10
N ASP A 30 -11.10 -8.37 0.80
CA ASP A 30 -12.12 -7.61 0.06
C ASP A 30 -13.54 -8.09 0.40
N ASN A 31 -14.55 -7.43 -0.18
CA ASN A 31 -15.96 -7.77 0.04
C ASN A 31 -16.33 -9.18 -0.44
N HIS A 32 -15.52 -9.79 -1.32
CA HIS A 32 -15.69 -11.16 -1.80
C HIS A 32 -14.88 -12.20 -1.00
N ARG A 33 -14.24 -11.78 0.11
CA ARG A 33 -13.37 -12.60 0.96
C ARG A 33 -12.11 -13.10 0.25
N ASN A 34 -11.66 -12.43 -0.80
CA ASN A 34 -10.32 -12.65 -1.34
C ASN A 34 -9.29 -12.04 -0.40
N LEU A 35 -8.18 -12.75 -0.18
CA LEU A 35 -7.07 -12.24 0.61
C LEU A 35 -6.34 -11.14 -0.17
N VAL A 36 -6.18 -9.97 0.44
CA VAL A 36 -5.46 -8.83 -0.13
C VAL A 36 -4.37 -8.40 0.82
N PHE A 37 -3.17 -8.15 0.30
CA PHE A 37 -2.08 -7.48 0.98
C PHE A 37 -1.32 -6.66 -0.05
N ALA A 38 -0.62 -5.62 0.38
CA ALA A 38 0.13 -4.76 -0.52
C ALA A 38 1.42 -4.27 0.15
N ILE A 39 2.43 -4.05 -0.67
CA ILE A 39 3.72 -3.50 -0.26
C ILE A 39 4.08 -2.44 -1.31
N ALA A 40 4.48 -1.26 -0.85
CA ALA A 40 4.92 -0.17 -1.70
C ALA A 40 6.30 0.30 -1.23
N ASP A 41 7.27 0.26 -2.15
CA ASP A 41 8.61 0.84 -1.98
C ASP A 41 8.59 2.26 -2.52
N GLY A 42 8.85 3.24 -1.65
CA GLY A 42 9.03 4.62 -2.04
C GLY A 42 10.40 4.80 -2.67
N VAL A 43 10.46 5.25 -3.93
CA VAL A 43 11.73 5.44 -4.66
C VAL A 43 12.67 6.38 -3.90
N GLY A 44 13.62 5.81 -3.15
CA GLY A 44 14.34 6.44 -2.04
C GLY A 44 15.38 7.51 -2.39
N SER A 45 15.16 8.28 -3.46
CA SER A 45 16.07 9.30 -3.99
C SER A 45 15.45 10.70 -4.05
N THR A 46 14.22 10.88 -3.57
CA THR A 46 13.48 12.16 -3.66
C THR A 46 12.77 12.50 -2.35
N ASP A 47 12.71 13.79 -2.02
CA ASP A 47 11.79 14.31 -1.00
C ASP A 47 10.36 13.91 -1.40
N GLY A 48 9.72 13.07 -0.58
CA GLY A 48 8.37 12.54 -0.85
C GLY A 48 8.28 11.04 -1.13
N ALA A 49 9.39 10.28 -1.14
CA ALA A 49 9.35 8.82 -1.28
C ALA A 49 8.44 8.14 -0.24
N SER A 50 8.60 8.52 1.04
CA SER A 50 7.74 8.10 2.17
C SER A 50 6.27 8.48 1.95
N SER A 51 5.99 9.68 1.45
CA SER A 51 4.63 10.13 1.14
C SER A 51 4.00 9.36 -0.01
N ALA A 52 4.77 9.04 -1.06
CA ALA A 52 4.29 8.33 -2.23
C ALA A 52 3.92 6.87 -1.91
N SER A 53 4.78 6.14 -1.20
CA SER A 53 4.48 4.76 -0.78
C SER A 53 3.34 4.68 0.23
N ARG A 54 3.27 5.63 1.18
CA ARG A 54 2.11 5.75 2.09
C ARG A 54 0.81 5.98 1.30
N CYS A 55 0.82 6.94 0.38
CA CYS A 55 -0.33 7.27 -0.44
C CYS A 55 -0.79 6.09 -1.31
N ALA A 56 0.17 5.30 -1.84
CA ALA A 56 -0.14 4.07 -2.57
C ALA A 56 -0.95 3.09 -1.68
N ILE A 57 -0.46 2.81 -0.48
CA ILE A 57 -1.11 1.89 0.46
C ILE A 57 -2.48 2.41 0.93
N GLU A 58 -2.59 3.69 1.28
CA GLU A 58 -3.87 4.29 1.68
C GLU A 58 -4.90 4.25 0.55
N SER A 59 -4.46 4.46 -0.69
CA SER A 59 -5.34 4.37 -1.86
C SER A 59 -5.91 2.96 -2.05
N VAL A 60 -5.08 1.95 -1.84
CA VAL A 60 -5.50 0.54 -1.90
C VAL A 60 -6.42 0.19 -0.72
N ASP A 61 -6.07 0.57 0.52
CA ASP A 61 -6.89 0.27 1.72
C ASP A 61 -8.29 0.88 1.64
N ASN A 62 -8.42 2.08 1.06
CA ASN A 62 -9.71 2.71 0.85
C ASN A 62 -10.55 1.96 -0.19
N LEU A 63 -9.94 1.51 -1.29
CA LEU A 63 -10.65 0.85 -2.38
C LEU A 63 -11.08 -0.59 -2.04
N ILE A 64 -10.33 -1.30 -1.19
CA ILE A 64 -10.67 -2.68 -0.77
C ILE A 64 -12.07 -2.77 -0.13
N LYS A 65 -12.52 -1.67 0.48
CA LYS A 65 -13.82 -1.58 1.16
C LYS A 65 -14.98 -1.41 0.17
N GLU A 66 -14.70 -1.18 -1.11
CA GLU A 66 -15.70 -0.98 -2.17
C GLU A 66 -16.07 -2.30 -2.87
N ASP A 67 -17.34 -2.43 -3.27
CA ASP A 67 -17.88 -3.66 -3.90
C ASP A 67 -17.29 -3.97 -5.28
N ASN A 68 -16.69 -2.98 -5.95
CA ASN A 68 -16.09 -3.09 -7.26
C ASN A 68 -14.56 -3.10 -7.20
N PHE A 69 -13.97 -3.47 -6.05
CA PHE A 69 -12.53 -3.60 -5.91
C PHE A 69 -11.95 -4.48 -7.02
N SER A 70 -10.93 -3.95 -7.70
CA SER A 70 -10.10 -4.71 -8.61
C SER A 70 -8.66 -4.23 -8.50
N ILE A 71 -7.71 -5.11 -8.82
CA ILE A 71 -6.28 -4.78 -8.80
C ILE A 71 -6.00 -3.60 -9.73
N GLU A 72 -6.62 -3.57 -10.91
CA GLU A 72 -6.46 -2.49 -11.88
C GLU A 72 -6.97 -1.16 -11.31
N ALA A 73 -8.17 -1.13 -10.76
CA ALA A 73 -8.74 0.08 -10.15
C ALA A 73 -7.88 0.58 -8.98
N ALA A 74 -7.35 -0.33 -8.16
CA ALA A 74 -6.47 0.00 -7.04
C ALA A 74 -5.16 0.65 -7.51
N LEU A 75 -4.52 0.10 -8.55
CA LEU A 75 -3.29 0.66 -9.11
C LEU A 75 -3.53 2.02 -9.81
N LEU A 76 -4.65 2.15 -10.54
CA LEU A 76 -5.02 3.42 -11.19
C LEU A 76 -5.32 4.51 -10.17
N GLN A 77 -6.04 4.19 -9.09
CA GLN A 77 -6.35 5.13 -8.02
C GLN A 77 -5.11 5.53 -7.23
N ALA A 78 -4.23 4.58 -6.92
CA ALA A 78 -2.93 4.87 -6.29
C ALA A 78 -2.10 5.81 -7.17
N LYS A 79 -1.98 5.53 -8.48
CA LYS A 79 -1.29 6.42 -9.42
C LYS A 79 -1.88 7.83 -9.40
N LYS A 80 -3.21 7.96 -9.52
CA LYS A 80 -3.90 9.25 -9.52
C LYS A 80 -3.62 10.06 -8.25
N ASN A 81 -3.66 9.41 -7.08
CA ASN A 81 -3.43 10.08 -5.80
C ASN A 81 -1.96 10.47 -5.61
N ILE A 82 -1.01 9.63 -6.04
CA ILE A 82 0.42 9.96 -6.02
C ILE A 82 0.74 11.12 -6.96
N ASP A 83 0.20 11.13 -8.17
CA ASP A 83 0.38 12.24 -9.12
C ASP A 83 -0.13 13.56 -8.52
N ALA A 84 -1.20 13.52 -7.70
CA ALA A 84 -1.73 14.69 -7.00
C ALA A 84 -0.87 15.19 -5.82
N LEU A 85 0.07 14.40 -5.31
CA LEU A 85 1.06 14.86 -4.31
C LEU A 85 2.14 15.75 -4.91
N SER A 86 2.31 15.71 -6.23
CA SER A 86 3.32 16.48 -6.96
C SER A 86 2.77 17.78 -7.56
N ALA A 87 1.51 18.11 -7.26
CA ALA A 87 0.77 19.26 -7.78
C ALA A 87 0.88 20.50 -6.87
#